data_AF-A0A165AFY5-F1
#
_entry.id   AF-A0A165AFY5-F1
#
_cell.length_a   1.000
_cell.length_b   1.000
_cell.length_c   1.000
_cell.angle_alpha   90.00
_cell.angle_beta   90.00
_cell.angle_gamma   90.00
#
_symmetry.space_group_name_H-M   'P 1'
#
loop_
_entity.id
_entity.type
_entity.pdbx_description
1 polymer ?
#
loop_
_entity_poly.entity_id
_entity_poly.type
_entity_poly.pdbx_seq_one_letter_code
_entity_poly.pdbx_strand_id
1 'polypeptide(L)'
;MGIFGWDDSNDAYQQYQNGGGQEHEGSKLHEFVGGAAAFEGFKLFEDHQRAEGKQVNHAFAKELVAGFAGAEAEKFAETRGLNEYDKIQARRHAEDSAQNMYSEHYEQNLGADQYDPQQYGGHDYIQNNYNNY
;
A
#
# COMPACT_ATOMS: atom_id res chain seq x y z
N MET A 1 -8.75 12.57 11.38
CA MET A 1 -8.23 12.46 10.01
C MET A 1 -7.43 11.18 10.00
N GLY A 2 -7.90 10.19 9.26
CA GLY A 2 -7.34 8.84 9.28
C GLY A 2 -6.26 8.68 8.21
N ILE A 3 -5.29 7.84 8.53
CA ILE A 3 -4.03 7.52 7.84
C ILE A 3 -4.31 6.70 6.55
N PHE A 4 -5.29 7.12 5.74
CA PHE A 4 -5.83 6.33 4.63
C PHE A 4 -5.36 6.81 3.26
N GLY A 5 -4.58 7.90 3.22
CA GLY A 5 -4.13 8.53 1.99
C GLY A 5 -2.78 8.01 1.52
N TRP A 6 -2.48 8.28 0.25
CA TRP A 6 -1.17 8.03 -0.35
C TRP A 6 -0.02 8.61 0.47
N ASP A 7 -0.13 9.89 0.83
CA ASP A 7 0.93 10.64 1.51
C ASP A 7 1.25 10.06 2.90
N ASP A 8 0.22 9.71 3.66
CA ASP A 8 0.38 9.12 5.00
C ASP A 8 1.04 7.73 4.93
N SER A 9 0.60 6.89 3.98
CA SER A 9 1.14 5.55 3.77
C SER A 9 2.59 5.60 3.29
N ASN A 10 2.91 6.55 2.41
CA ASN A 10 4.26 6.82 1.94
C ASN A 10 5.19 7.32 3.07
N ASP A 11 4.72 8.25 3.92
CA ASP A 11 5.50 8.72 5.07
C ASP A 11 5.77 7.57 6.06
N ALA A 12 4.75 6.78 6.39
CA ALA A 12 4.91 5.59 7.22
C ALA A 12 5.95 4.61 6.63
N TYR A 13 5.91 4.37 5.32
CA TYR A 13 6.87 3.53 4.63
C TYR A 13 8.30 4.10 4.66
N GLN A 14 8.47 5.39 4.38
CA GLN A 14 9.78 6.05 4.45
C GLN A 14 10.37 6.00 5.86
N GLN A 15 9.56 6.28 6.88
CA GLN A 15 9.98 6.15 8.27
C GLN A 15 10.33 4.69 8.61
N TYR A 16 9.55 3.72 8.13
CA TYR A 16 9.85 2.29 8.31
C TYR A 16 11.21 1.92 7.71
N GLN A 17 11.52 2.35 6.49
CA GLN A 17 12.81 2.11 5.85
C GLN A 17 13.99 2.73 6.61
N ASN A 18 13.80 3.91 7.19
CA ASN A 18 14.82 4.60 7.98
C ASN A 18 14.99 4.04 9.41
N GLY A 19 14.36 2.91 9.73
CA GLY A 19 14.39 2.31 11.06
C GLY A 19 13.48 3.01 12.08
N GLY A 20 12.74 4.05 11.68
CA GLY A 20 11.68 4.70 12.46
C GLY A 20 10.53 3.74 12.77
N GLY A 21 9.55 4.15 13.57
CA GLY A 21 8.46 3.26 13.98
C GLY A 21 8.52 2.80 15.43
N GLN A 22 9.67 2.94 16.12
CA GLN A 22 9.81 2.54 17.54
C GLN A 22 9.21 3.55 18.53
N GLU A 23 9.08 4.82 18.14
CA GLU A 23 8.56 5.90 19.00
C GLU A 23 7.03 6.09 18.90
N HIS A 24 6.33 5.36 18.02
CA HIS A 24 4.87 5.44 18.01
C HIS A 24 4.35 4.86 19.32
N GLU A 25 3.42 5.57 19.97
CA GLU A 25 2.69 5.04 21.12
C GLU A 25 2.22 3.62 20.78
N GLY A 26 2.44 2.64 21.66
CA GLY A 26 2.18 1.23 21.34
C GLY A 26 0.77 0.96 20.78
N SER A 27 -0.20 1.83 21.08
CA SER A 27 -1.56 1.80 20.53
C SER A 27 -1.69 2.17 19.05
N LYS A 28 -0.70 2.83 18.43
CA LYS A 28 -0.71 3.26 17.02
C LYS A 28 0.34 2.57 16.15
N LEU A 29 1.13 1.66 16.74
CA LEU A 29 2.15 0.94 16.00
C LEU A 29 1.56 0.10 14.85
N HIS A 30 0.38 -0.49 15.05
CA HIS A 30 -0.29 -1.25 14.00
C HIS A 30 -0.78 -0.37 12.84
N GLU A 31 -1.18 0.88 13.11
CA GLU A 31 -1.55 1.83 12.06
C GLU A 31 -0.32 2.25 11.25
N PHE A 32 0.80 2.52 11.93
CA PHE A 32 2.08 2.80 11.29
C PHE A 32 2.55 1.63 10.39
N VAL A 33 2.56 0.41 10.93
CA VAL A 33 2.92 -0.79 10.17
C VAL A 33 1.94 -1.01 9.02
N GLY A 34 0.65 -0.82 9.27
CA GLY A 34 -0.41 -0.95 8.27
C GLY A 34 -0.25 0.02 7.10
N GLY A 35 -0.02 1.30 7.38
CA GLY A 35 0.24 2.31 6.35
C GLY A 35 1.51 2.03 5.55
N ALA A 36 2.60 1.68 6.22
CA ALA A 36 3.85 1.30 5.54
C ALA A 36 3.66 0.09 4.60
N ALA A 37 2.91 -0.91 5.06
CA ALA A 37 2.60 -2.12 4.29
C ALA A 37 1.61 -1.85 3.15
N ALA A 38 0.64 -0.96 3.33
CA ALA A 38 -0.27 -0.53 2.27
C ALA A 38 0.50 0.06 1.09
N PHE A 39 1.46 0.95 1.38
CA PHE A 39 2.28 1.59 0.36
C PHE A 39 3.18 0.58 -0.38
N GLU A 40 3.87 -0.31 0.35
CA GLU A 40 4.70 -1.33 -0.29
C GLU A 40 3.86 -2.33 -1.09
N GLY A 41 2.71 -2.74 -0.56
CA GLY A 41 1.78 -3.62 -1.26
C GLY A 41 1.25 -2.99 -2.55
N PHE A 42 0.96 -1.68 -2.53
CA PHE A 42 0.58 -0.93 -3.71
C PHE A 42 1.68 -0.89 -4.76
N LYS A 43 2.93 -0.67 -4.34
CA LYS A 43 4.08 -0.74 -5.23
C LYS A 43 4.22 -2.12 -5.86
N LEU A 44 4.18 -3.20 -5.08
CA LEU A 44 4.27 -4.56 -5.61
C LEU A 44 3.15 -4.86 -6.61
N PHE A 45 1.94 -4.38 -6.37
CA PHE A 45 0.83 -4.46 -7.33
C PHE A 45 1.16 -3.73 -8.64
N GLU A 46 1.61 -2.47 -8.58
CA GLU A 46 1.99 -1.70 -9.77
C GLU A 46 3.09 -2.40 -10.56
N ASP A 47 4.14 -2.86 -9.87
CA ASP A 47 5.28 -3.56 -10.43
C ASP A 47 4.83 -4.83 -11.17
N HIS A 48 4.03 -5.64 -10.48
CA HIS A 48 3.51 -6.90 -11.01
C HIS A 48 2.63 -6.66 -12.24
N GLN A 49 1.64 -5.78 -12.12
CA GLN A 49 0.68 -5.56 -13.20
C GLN A 49 1.29 -4.87 -14.41
N ARG A 50 2.26 -3.96 -14.22
CA ARG A 50 2.96 -3.31 -15.33
C ARG A 50 3.92 -4.27 -16.03
N ALA A 51 4.58 -5.16 -15.30
CA ALA A 51 5.38 -6.23 -15.88
C ALA A 51 4.51 -7.23 -16.67
N GLU A 52 3.31 -7.55 -16.18
CA GLU A 52 2.37 -8.43 -16.88
C GLU A 52 1.70 -7.75 -18.08
N GLY A 53 1.50 -6.43 -18.02
CA GLY A 53 0.94 -5.62 -19.09
C GLY A 53 -0.55 -5.86 -19.35
N LYS A 54 -1.25 -6.52 -18.44
CA LYS A 54 -2.66 -6.92 -18.59
C LYS A 54 -3.62 -5.93 -17.94
N GLN A 55 -4.68 -5.64 -18.69
CA GLN A 55 -5.88 -5.01 -18.20
C GLN A 55 -6.63 -5.96 -17.24
N VAL A 56 -7.12 -5.41 -16.12
CA VAL A 56 -7.97 -6.15 -15.18
C VAL A 56 -9.09 -5.25 -14.63
N ASN A 57 -10.21 -5.85 -14.23
CA ASN A 57 -11.29 -5.10 -13.60
C ASN A 57 -10.90 -4.60 -12.20
N HIS A 58 -11.59 -3.56 -11.71
CA HIS A 58 -11.29 -2.96 -10.41
C HIS A 58 -11.44 -3.92 -9.23
N ALA A 59 -12.41 -4.83 -9.26
CA ALA A 59 -12.62 -5.78 -8.17
C ALA A 59 -11.38 -6.68 -8.01
N PHE A 60 -10.90 -7.25 -9.11
CA PHE A 60 -9.70 -8.07 -9.11
C PHE A 60 -8.44 -7.28 -8.74
N ALA A 61 -8.30 -6.05 -9.25
CA ALA A 61 -7.18 -5.18 -8.89
C ALA A 61 -7.15 -4.87 -7.37
N LYS A 62 -8.31 -4.57 -6.77
CA LYS A 62 -8.45 -4.33 -5.33
C LYS A 62 -8.15 -5.57 -4.48
N GLU A 63 -8.51 -6.75 -4.97
CA GLU A 63 -8.16 -8.00 -4.30
C GLU A 63 -6.65 -8.26 -4.35
N LEU A 64 -6.01 -8.03 -5.51
CA LEU A 64 -4.57 -8.18 -5.65
C LEU A 64 -3.80 -7.20 -4.77
N VAL A 65 -4.15 -5.91 -4.81
CA VAL A 65 -3.44 -4.89 -4.02
C VAL A 65 -3.62 -5.12 -2.51
N ALA A 66 -4.80 -5.54 -2.07
CA ALA A 66 -5.03 -5.94 -0.68
C ALA A 66 -4.21 -7.19 -0.32
N GLY A 67 -4.14 -8.18 -1.20
CA GLY A 67 -3.34 -9.38 -1.00
C GLY A 67 -1.86 -9.07 -0.78
N PHE A 68 -1.28 -8.20 -1.61
CA PHE A 68 0.11 -7.74 -1.44
C PHE A 68 0.28 -6.94 -0.14
N ALA A 69 -0.61 -5.99 0.15
CA ALA A 69 -0.55 -5.19 1.36
C ALA A 69 -0.66 -6.03 2.64
N GLY A 70 -1.57 -7.00 2.67
CA GLY A 70 -1.75 -7.90 3.81
C GLY A 70 -0.52 -8.79 4.06
N ALA A 71 0.13 -9.27 2.99
CA ALA A 71 1.37 -10.04 3.09
C ALA A 71 2.54 -9.20 3.63
N GLU A 72 2.69 -7.96 3.15
CA GLU A 72 3.72 -7.04 3.67
C GLU A 72 3.44 -6.62 5.12
N ALA A 73 2.16 -6.46 5.50
CA ALA A 73 1.79 -6.13 6.88
C ALA A 73 2.18 -7.24 7.85
N GLU A 74 1.96 -8.52 7.48
CA GLU A 74 2.38 -9.67 8.27
C GLU A 74 3.90 -9.66 8.49
N LYS A 75 4.66 -9.52 7.39
CA LYS A 75 6.14 -9.43 7.43
C LYS A 75 6.66 -8.25 8.26
N PHE A 76 6.07 -7.06 8.12
CA PHE A 76 6.49 -5.87 8.87
C PHE A 76 6.14 -6.00 10.35
N ALA A 77 4.97 -6.55 10.65
CA ALA A 77 4.51 -6.75 12.02
C ALA A 77 5.36 -7.80 12.76
N GLU A 78 5.75 -8.89 12.09
CA GLU A 78 6.71 -9.86 12.61
C GLU A 78 8.08 -9.22 12.89
N THR A 79 8.58 -8.42 11.95
CA THR A 79 9.87 -7.71 12.07
C THR A 79 9.89 -6.75 13.26
N ARG A 80 8.75 -6.12 13.57
CA ARG A 80 8.61 -5.15 14.67
C ARG A 80 8.13 -5.77 15.98
N GLY A 81 7.90 -7.09 16.02
CA GLY A 81 7.52 -7.80 17.24
C GLY A 81 6.12 -7.46 17.74
N LEU A 82 5.18 -7.16 16.85
CA LEU A 82 3.77 -6.91 17.22
C LEU A 82 3.15 -8.18 17.82
N ASN A 83 2.25 -8.00 18.78
CA ASN A 83 1.43 -9.11 19.27
C ASN A 83 0.36 -9.48 18.21
N GLU A 84 -0.29 -10.63 18.39
CA GLU A 84 -1.28 -11.15 17.42
C GLU A 84 -2.47 -10.21 17.18
N TYR A 85 -2.91 -9.48 18.21
CA TYR A 85 -3.99 -8.51 18.05
C TYR A 85 -3.56 -7.35 17.14
N ASP A 86 -2.38 -6.77 17.42
CA ASP A 86 -1.82 -5.67 16.64
C ASP A 86 -1.45 -6.10 15.22
N LYS A 87 -0.99 -7.33 15.01
CA LYS A 87 -0.76 -7.90 13.67
C LYS A 87 -2.05 -7.92 12.84
N ILE A 88 -3.16 -8.39 13.42
CA ILE A 88 -4.46 -8.44 12.74
C ILE A 88 -4.94 -7.02 12.40
N GLN A 89 -4.77 -6.07 13.32
CA GLN A 89 -5.14 -4.67 13.05
C GLN A 89 -4.27 -4.07 11.96
N ALA A 90 -2.95 -4.29 11.99
CA ALA A 90 -2.02 -3.79 10.99
C ALA A 90 -2.36 -4.34 9.60
N ARG A 91 -2.67 -5.64 9.50
CA ARG A 91 -3.07 -6.28 8.25
C ARG A 91 -4.36 -5.68 7.69
N ARG A 92 -5.40 -5.55 8.52
CA ARG A 92 -6.67 -4.93 8.08
C ARG A 92 -6.46 -3.50 7.62
N HIS A 93 -5.69 -2.73 8.39
CA HIS A 93 -5.34 -1.36 8.04
C HIS A 93 -4.60 -1.30 6.70
N ALA A 94 -3.66 -2.21 6.47
CA ALA A 94 -2.91 -2.26 5.21
C ALA A 94 -3.81 -2.57 4.01
N GLU A 95 -4.67 -3.60 4.13
CA GLU A 95 -5.62 -4.01 3.11
C GLU A 95 -6.58 -2.87 2.75
N ASP A 96 -7.21 -2.26 3.76
CA ASP A 96 -8.17 -1.16 3.58
C ASP A 96 -7.49 0.09 2.96
N SER A 97 -6.33 0.50 3.48
CA SER A 97 -5.60 1.67 2.96
C SER A 97 -5.15 1.45 1.51
N ALA A 98 -4.64 0.26 1.18
CA ALA A 98 -4.21 -0.03 -0.18
C ALA A 98 -5.38 -0.02 -1.19
N GLN A 99 -6.54 -0.55 -0.81
CA GLN A 99 -7.75 -0.48 -1.63
C GLN A 99 -8.26 0.95 -1.79
N ASN A 100 -8.21 1.75 -0.73
CA ASN A 100 -8.60 3.16 -0.78
C ASN A 100 -7.66 3.96 -1.69
N MET A 101 -6.35 3.77 -1.57
CA MET A 101 -5.36 4.38 -2.47
C MET A 101 -5.61 4.00 -3.93
N TYR A 102 -5.99 2.75 -4.18
CA TYR A 102 -6.33 2.28 -5.52
C TYR A 102 -7.55 3.00 -6.08
N SER A 103 -8.63 3.07 -5.29
CA SER A 103 -9.84 3.78 -5.69
C SER A 103 -9.62 5.27 -5.90
N GLU A 104 -8.86 5.91 -5.02
CA GLU A 104 -8.53 7.31 -5.16
C GLU A 104 -7.77 7.58 -6.46
N HIS A 105 -6.73 6.81 -6.74
CA HIS A 105 -5.92 7.01 -7.94
C HIS A 105 -6.66 6.63 -9.23
N TYR A 106 -7.11 5.39 -9.34
CA TYR A 106 -7.63 4.86 -10.61
C TYR A 106 -9.10 5.18 -10.86
N GLU A 107 -9.96 5.09 -9.84
CA GLU A 107 -11.41 5.32 -10.04
C GLU A 107 -11.77 6.81 -9.94
N GLN A 108 -11.23 7.53 -8.95
CA GLN A 108 -11.64 8.90 -8.66
C GLN A 108 -10.83 9.94 -9.44
N ASN A 109 -9.51 9.87 -9.39
CA ASN A 109 -8.63 10.86 -10.03
C ASN A 109 -8.53 10.66 -11.54
N LEU A 110 -8.36 9.41 -11.98
CA LEU A 110 -8.20 9.09 -13.40
C LEU A 110 -9.53 8.77 -14.11
N GLY A 111 -10.60 8.50 -13.35
CA GLY A 111 -11.90 8.13 -13.91
C GLY A 111 -11.83 6.88 -14.79
N ALA A 112 -10.97 5.93 -14.45
CA ALA A 112 -10.75 4.72 -15.23
C ALA A 112 -11.95 3.79 -15.10
N ASP A 113 -12.32 3.12 -16.20
CA ASP A 113 -13.35 2.06 -16.18
C ASP A 113 -12.81 0.73 -15.63
N GLN A 114 -11.47 0.58 -15.64
CA GLN A 114 -10.73 -0.61 -15.24
C GLN A 114 -9.25 -0.27 -15.05
N TYR A 115 -8.47 -1.18 -14.46
CA TYR A 115 -7.02 -1.04 -14.48
C TYR A 115 -6.49 -1.37 -15.88
N ASP A 116 -5.72 -0.44 -16.46
CA ASP A 116 -4.95 -0.67 -17.68
C ASP A 116 -3.56 0.01 -17.55
N PRO A 117 -2.47 -0.76 -17.46
CA PRO A 117 -1.12 -0.20 -17.28
C PRO A 117 -0.58 0.50 -18.53
N GLN A 118 -1.19 0.28 -19.71
CA GLN A 118 -0.80 0.90 -20.98
C GLN A 118 -1.52 2.24 -21.18
N GLN A 119 -2.74 2.37 -20.63
CA GLN A 119 -3.54 3.58 -20.74
C GLN A 119 -3.31 4.55 -19.58
N TYR A 120 -3.10 4.04 -18.37
CA TYR A 120 -3.01 4.84 -17.15
C TYR A 120 -1.61 4.73 -16.50
N GLY A 121 -1.05 5.91 -16.19
CA GLY A 121 0.19 6.03 -15.43
C GLY A 121 0.02 5.55 -13.98
N GLY A 122 1.11 5.10 -13.39
CA GLY A 122 1.14 4.77 -11.97
C GLY A 122 1.07 6.04 -11.14
N HIS A 123 0.97 5.91 -9.83
CA HIS A 123 1.06 7.11 -8.99
C HIS A 123 2.43 7.78 -9.18
N ASP A 124 2.45 9.12 -9.33
CA ASP A 124 3.64 9.90 -9.71
C ASP A 124 4.88 9.57 -8.83
N TYR A 125 4.65 9.34 -7.54
CA TYR A 125 5.70 8.98 -6.59
C TYR A 125 6.34 7.60 -6.89
N ILE A 126 5.56 6.61 -7.33
CA ILE A 126 6.09 5.32 -7.79
C ILE A 126 6.89 5.53 -9.08
N GLN A 127 6.33 6.30 -10.01
CA GLN A 127 6.93 6.48 -11.33
C GLN A 127 8.28 7.21 -11.29
N ASN A 128 8.44 8.17 -10.38
CA ASN A 128 9.71 8.87 -10.16
C ASN A 128 10.82 7.97 -9.56
N ASN A 129 10.46 6.94 -8.80
CA ASN A 129 11.42 5.92 -8.33
C ASN A 129 11.77 4.89 -9.41
N TYR A 130 10.88 4.67 -10.38
CA TYR A 130 11.11 3.77 -11.51
C TYR A 130 12.08 4.31 -12.57
N ASN A 131 12.15 5.63 -12.75
CA ASN A 131 13.03 6.27 -13.74
C ASN A 131 14.48 6.44 -13.27
N ASN A 132 14.85 5.90 -12.09
CA ASN A 132 16.18 6.00 -11.50
C ASN A 132 17.01 4.69 -11.54
N TYR A 133 16.68 3.75 -12.43
CA TYR A 133 17.49 2.55 -12.71
C TYR A 133 17.97 2.50 -14.16
#